data_AF-A0AA46PCV2-F1
#
_entry.id   AF-A0AA46PCV2-F1
#
_cell.length_a   1.000
_cell.length_b   1.000
_cell.length_c   1.000
_cell.angle_alpha   90.00
_cell.angle_beta   90.00
_cell.angle_gamma   90.00
#
_symmetry.space_group_name_H-M   'P 1'
#
loop_
_entity.id
_entity.type
_entity.pdbx_description
1 polymer ?
#
loop_
_entity_poly.entity_id
_entity_poly.type
_entity_poly.pdbx_seq_one_letter_code
_entity_poly.pdbx_strand_id
1 'polypeptide(L)'
;MDNKRKKIKIAVNGGIDFGAKLSAKQLLLIAKHMDDNDQLELTTFQQIYIEVFEDDKDRIIGEFEKAGLHCYPVGSFVKSLRTCNFCKGAEEEGMPVAKELNSRISGKPVPFTLKAAYTGCPVGCGEPLINDIGIMKMQDHYDLYIGGKSKGRDAEAGTLLLNKLTPDELYSAVEKVIDIYQKNGRKREGFHKFVNRIGREFILENIKV
;
A
#
# COMPACT_ATOMS: atom_id res chain seq x y z
N MET A 1 0.18 -36.45 19.70
CA MET A 1 0.74 -35.62 18.62
C MET A 1 -0.15 -34.40 18.54
N ASP A 2 0.26 -33.30 19.17
CA ASP A 2 -0.53 -32.07 19.20
C ASP A 2 -0.65 -31.52 17.78
N ASN A 3 -1.86 -31.57 17.24
CA ASN A 3 -2.21 -30.93 15.99
C ASN A 3 -2.34 -29.41 16.25
N LYS A 4 -1.22 -28.73 16.46
CA LYS A 4 -1.19 -27.29 16.69
C LYS A 4 -1.63 -26.60 15.39
N ARG A 5 -2.84 -26.04 15.41
CA ARG A 5 -3.38 -25.21 14.33
C ARG A 5 -2.37 -24.11 13.97
N LYS A 6 -2.12 -23.92 12.67
CA LYS A 6 -1.16 -22.93 12.17
C LYS A 6 -1.77 -21.53 12.23
N LYS A 7 -1.09 -20.59 12.90
CA LYS A 7 -1.43 -19.15 12.82
C LYS A 7 -0.77 -18.52 11.59
N ILE A 8 -1.45 -17.57 10.95
CA ILE A 8 -0.98 -16.75 9.83
C ILE A 8 -1.26 -15.28 10.10
N LYS A 9 -0.46 -14.38 9.51
CA LYS A 9 -0.68 -12.93 9.60
C LYS A 9 -1.60 -12.42 8.49
N ILE A 10 -2.54 -11.56 8.86
CA ILE A 10 -3.38 -10.77 7.94
C ILE A 10 -3.12 -9.29 8.24
N ALA A 11 -3.05 -8.47 7.19
CA ALA A 11 -2.98 -7.03 7.33
C ALA A 11 -4.38 -6.41 7.25
N VAL A 12 -4.70 -5.52 8.18
CA VAL A 12 -6.05 -4.94 8.32
C VAL A 12 -5.97 -3.44 8.50
N ASN A 13 -6.89 -2.69 7.89
CA ASN A 13 -7.11 -1.27 8.21
C ASN A 13 -8.58 -0.85 7.98
N GLY A 14 -8.91 0.38 8.34
CA GLY A 14 -10.25 0.96 8.19
C GLY A 14 -10.55 1.51 6.78
N GLY A 15 -9.69 1.25 5.80
CA GLY A 15 -9.79 1.82 4.46
C GLY A 15 -9.24 3.25 4.34
N ILE A 16 -9.44 3.84 3.17
CA ILE A 16 -9.03 5.21 2.86
C ILE A 16 -10.21 6.14 3.15
N ASP A 17 -10.08 6.99 4.17
CA ASP A 17 -11.11 7.95 4.55
C ASP A 17 -10.48 9.16 5.28
N PHE A 18 -11.30 10.09 5.76
CA PHE A 18 -10.91 11.19 6.62
C PHE A 18 -10.33 10.69 7.95
N GLY A 19 -9.00 10.60 7.98
CA GLY A 19 -8.22 10.02 9.05
C GLY A 19 -8.08 8.50 8.94
N ALA A 20 -6.92 7.99 9.36
CA ALA A 20 -6.71 6.56 9.57
C ALA A 20 -7.39 6.11 10.88
N LYS A 21 -8.72 5.95 10.84
CA LYS A 21 -9.54 5.66 12.03
C LYS A 21 -10.03 4.22 12.04
N LEU A 22 -10.25 3.71 13.24
CA LEU A 22 -10.99 2.48 13.50
C LEU A 22 -12.10 2.79 14.49
N SER A 23 -13.30 2.29 14.23
CA SER A 23 -14.42 2.41 15.18
C SER A 23 -14.26 1.43 16.35
N ALA A 24 -14.91 1.72 17.48
CA ALA A 24 -14.94 0.81 18.62
C ALA A 24 -15.48 -0.58 18.23
N LYS A 25 -16.49 -0.64 17.34
CA LYS A 25 -17.03 -1.90 16.80
C LYS A 25 -15.96 -2.71 16.05
N GLN A 26 -15.15 -2.04 15.23
CA GLN A 26 -14.07 -2.69 14.49
C GLN A 26 -12.97 -3.20 15.43
N LEU A 27 -12.58 -2.42 16.44
CA LEU A 27 -11.59 -2.83 17.43
C LEU A 27 -12.06 -4.05 18.23
N LEU A 28 -13.32 -4.05 18.69
CA LEU A 28 -13.91 -5.20 19.38
C LEU A 28 -13.95 -6.44 18.47
N LEU A 29 -14.24 -6.27 17.18
CA LEU A 29 -14.27 -7.38 16.24
C LEU A 29 -12.87 -7.96 15.98
N ILE A 30 -11.84 -7.12 15.90
CA ILE A 30 -10.44 -7.56 15.81
C ILE A 30 -10.07 -8.35 17.08
N ALA A 31 -10.33 -7.78 18.26
CA ALA A 31 -10.03 -8.41 19.55
C ALA A 31 -10.79 -9.74 19.76
N LYS A 32 -12.01 -9.87 19.22
CA LYS A 32 -12.79 -11.13 19.28
C LYS A 32 -12.04 -12.33 18.68
N HIS A 33 -11.15 -12.10 17.71
CA HIS A 33 -10.38 -13.16 17.05
C HIS A 33 -8.94 -13.30 17.59
N MET A 34 -8.67 -12.71 18.75
CA MET A 34 -7.38 -12.73 19.43
C MET A 34 -7.49 -13.39 20.80
N ASP A 35 -6.44 -14.09 21.22
CA ASP A 35 -6.28 -14.57 22.60
C ASP A 35 -5.78 -13.43 23.53
N ASP A 36 -5.95 -13.56 24.86
CA ASP A 36 -5.59 -12.51 25.84
C ASP A 36 -4.13 -12.01 25.75
N ASN A 37 -3.22 -12.88 25.29
CA ASN A 37 -1.79 -12.59 25.15
C ASN A 37 -1.37 -12.28 23.71
N ASP A 38 -2.29 -12.35 22.73
CA ASP A 38 -1.99 -11.99 21.35
C ASP A 38 -1.76 -10.48 21.25
N GLN A 39 -0.92 -10.07 20.28
CA GLN A 39 -0.53 -8.67 20.08
C GLN A 39 -0.89 -8.20 18.67
N LEU A 40 -1.22 -6.92 18.56
CA LEU A 40 -1.36 -6.22 17.29
C LEU A 40 -0.05 -5.51 16.93
N GLU A 41 0.44 -5.72 15.71
CA GLU A 41 1.63 -5.03 15.20
C GLU A 41 1.19 -3.83 14.35
N LEU A 42 1.50 -2.62 14.80
CA LEU A 42 1.29 -1.40 14.02
C LEU A 42 2.38 -1.24 12.96
N THR A 43 1.99 -1.10 11.71
CA THR A 43 2.94 -0.97 10.59
C THR A 43 3.20 0.49 10.23
N THR A 44 4.30 0.75 9.51
CA THR A 44 4.65 2.09 9.03
C THR A 44 3.82 2.57 7.82
N PHE A 45 2.90 1.74 7.33
CA PHE A 45 2.07 2.01 6.14
C PHE A 45 0.57 1.86 6.46
N GLN A 46 0.17 2.30 7.65
CA GLN A 46 -1.24 2.43 8.07
C GLN A 46 -2.04 1.12 8.00
N GLN A 47 -1.37 0.02 8.33
CA GLN A 47 -2.00 -1.29 8.54
C GLN A 47 -1.70 -1.79 9.96
N ILE A 48 -2.57 -2.67 10.45
CA ILE A 48 -2.37 -3.46 11.65
C ILE A 48 -2.22 -4.92 11.21
N TYR A 49 -1.19 -5.62 11.70
CA TYR A 49 -1.12 -7.06 11.52
C TYR A 49 -1.77 -7.77 12.70
N ILE A 50 -2.62 -8.74 12.38
CA ILE A 50 -3.26 -9.68 13.30
C ILE A 50 -2.89 -11.10 12.91
N GLU A 51 -2.66 -11.96 13.90
CA GLU A 51 -2.47 -13.40 13.70
C GLU A 51 -3.78 -14.13 13.92
N VAL A 52 -4.18 -14.95 12.95
CA VAL A 52 -5.38 -15.78 13.03
C VAL A 52 -5.06 -17.21 12.60
N PHE A 53 -5.90 -18.16 13.00
CA PHE A 53 -5.76 -19.54 12.52
C PHE A 53 -6.03 -19.63 11.02
N GLU A 54 -5.18 -20.35 10.29
CA GLU A 54 -5.28 -20.50 8.84
C GLU A 54 -6.64 -21.04 8.39
N ASP A 55 -7.19 -22.00 9.12
CA ASP A 55 -8.49 -22.61 8.82
C ASP A 55 -9.68 -21.64 9.03
N ASP A 56 -9.51 -20.60 9.85
CA ASP A 56 -10.54 -19.58 10.13
C ASP A 56 -10.43 -18.35 9.22
N LYS A 57 -9.34 -18.25 8.44
CA LYS A 57 -8.95 -17.05 7.69
C LYS A 57 -10.10 -16.45 6.90
N ASP A 58 -10.73 -17.23 6.02
CA ASP A 58 -11.72 -16.70 5.07
C ASP A 58 -13.02 -16.27 5.78
N ARG A 59 -13.39 -16.99 6.85
CA ARG A 59 -14.51 -16.60 7.71
C ARG A 59 -14.23 -15.27 8.41
N ILE A 60 -13.04 -15.10 8.98
CA ILE A 60 -12.64 -13.89 9.69
C ILE A 60 -12.56 -12.70 8.73
N ILE A 61 -11.99 -12.87 7.54
CA ILE A 61 -11.96 -11.83 6.49
C ILE A 61 -13.39 -11.39 6.16
N GLY A 62 -14.31 -12.33 5.95
CA GLY A 62 -15.71 -12.01 5.67
C GLY A 62 -16.42 -11.28 6.81
N GLU A 63 -16.08 -11.55 8.08
CA GLU A 63 -16.57 -10.79 9.24
C GLU A 63 -16.01 -9.35 9.24
N PHE A 64 -14.71 -9.20 8.97
CA PHE A 64 -14.02 -7.92 8.91
C PHE A 64 -14.58 -7.02 7.79
N GLU A 65 -14.73 -7.55 6.58
CA GLU A 65 -15.28 -6.81 5.44
C GLU A 65 -16.71 -6.32 5.69
N LYS A 66 -17.57 -7.15 6.29
CA LYS A 66 -18.93 -6.75 6.70
C LYS A 66 -18.94 -5.63 7.75
N ALA A 67 -17.86 -5.48 8.51
CA ALA A 67 -17.68 -4.40 9.47
C ALA A 67 -16.94 -3.18 8.89
N GLY A 68 -16.67 -3.16 7.58
CA GLY A 68 -15.97 -2.07 6.90
C GLY A 68 -14.46 -2.05 7.12
N LEU A 69 -13.87 -3.17 7.55
CA LEU A 69 -12.42 -3.36 7.54
C LEU A 69 -11.97 -3.90 6.18
N HIS A 70 -10.77 -3.51 5.77
CA HIS A 70 -10.13 -4.05 4.57
C HIS A 70 -9.00 -4.97 4.97
N CYS A 71 -8.94 -6.13 4.32
CA CYS A 71 -7.92 -7.16 4.58
C CYS A 71 -6.97 -7.31 3.39
N TYR A 72 -5.68 -7.47 3.69
CA TYR A 72 -4.63 -7.59 2.68
C TYR A 72 -3.65 -8.71 3.04
N PRO A 73 -3.02 -9.35 2.03
CA PRO A 73 -2.01 -10.36 2.27
C PRO A 73 -0.70 -9.77 2.82
N VAL A 74 -0.08 -10.50 3.74
CA VAL A 74 1.24 -10.18 4.32
C VAL A 74 2.36 -10.82 3.48
N GLY A 75 3.55 -10.21 3.49
CA GLY A 75 4.69 -10.66 2.70
C GLY A 75 4.83 -9.93 1.36
N SER A 76 5.30 -10.64 0.32
CA SER A 76 5.67 -10.12 -1.01
C SER A 76 4.46 -9.75 -1.87
N PHE A 77 3.75 -8.73 -1.42
CA PHE A 77 2.59 -8.16 -2.10
C PHE A 77 2.71 -6.64 -2.11
N VAL A 78 1.99 -6.01 -3.03
CA VAL A 78 1.74 -4.57 -2.97
C VAL A 78 0.88 -4.29 -1.74
N LYS A 79 1.38 -3.44 -0.84
CA LYS A 79 0.65 -3.04 0.37
C LYS A 79 -0.50 -2.10 0.01
N SER A 80 -1.47 -1.97 0.92
CA SER A 80 -2.47 -0.92 0.74
C SER A 80 -1.78 0.43 0.67
N LEU A 81 -2.36 1.33 -0.13
CA LEU A 81 -1.86 2.67 -0.32
C LEU A 81 -1.77 3.39 1.03
N ARG A 82 -0.57 3.81 1.41
CA ARG A 82 -0.39 4.73 2.54
C ARG A 82 -0.86 6.11 2.09
N THR A 83 -1.86 6.69 2.74
CA THR A 83 -2.39 8.00 2.35
C THR A 83 -2.07 9.08 3.38
N CYS A 84 -2.21 10.35 3.00
CA CYS A 84 -2.51 11.36 4.01
C CYS A 84 -3.87 11.07 4.66
N ASN A 85 -4.12 11.69 5.81
CA ASN A 85 -5.38 11.55 6.54
C ASN A 85 -6.50 12.45 5.98
N PHE A 86 -6.30 13.14 4.87
CA PHE A 86 -7.22 14.12 4.25
C PHE A 86 -7.72 15.20 5.21
N CYS A 87 -7.15 16.41 5.11
CA CYS A 87 -7.28 17.40 6.19
C CYS A 87 -8.60 18.17 6.16
N LYS A 88 -9.01 18.71 5.00
CA LYS A 88 -10.20 19.60 4.92
C LYS A 88 -10.99 19.52 3.61
N GLY A 89 -10.51 18.83 2.57
CA GLY A 89 -11.24 18.72 1.31
C GLY A 89 -10.96 17.43 0.56
N ALA A 90 -11.37 16.27 1.09
CA ALA A 90 -11.04 14.95 0.50
C ALA A 90 -11.34 14.83 -0.99
N GLU A 91 -12.46 15.38 -1.47
CA GLU A 91 -12.81 15.34 -2.91
C GLU A 91 -11.82 16.17 -3.74
N GLU A 92 -11.53 17.40 -3.30
CA GLU A 92 -10.54 18.27 -3.93
C GLU A 92 -9.10 17.73 -3.81
N GLU A 93 -8.81 17.01 -2.72
CA GLU A 93 -7.54 16.33 -2.42
C GLU A 93 -7.43 14.98 -3.15
N GLY A 94 -8.44 14.55 -3.91
CA GLY A 94 -8.40 13.35 -4.75
C GLY A 94 -8.52 12.03 -3.99
N MET A 95 -9.22 12.00 -2.86
CA MET A 95 -9.54 10.74 -2.16
C MET A 95 -10.23 9.69 -3.06
N PRO A 96 -11.16 10.04 -3.97
CA PRO A 96 -11.72 9.06 -4.91
C PRO A 96 -10.63 8.40 -5.77
N VAL A 97 -9.62 9.18 -6.19
CA VAL A 97 -8.48 8.68 -6.97
C VAL A 97 -7.60 7.75 -6.12
N ALA A 98 -7.37 8.09 -4.85
CA ALA A 98 -6.64 7.23 -3.93
C ALA A 98 -7.36 5.89 -3.68
N LYS A 99 -8.69 5.92 -3.50
CA LYS A 99 -9.53 4.71 -3.33
C LYS A 99 -9.46 3.81 -4.56
N GLU A 100 -9.67 4.38 -5.74
CA GLU A 100 -9.62 3.68 -7.00
C GLU A 100 -8.24 3.07 -7.25
N LEU A 101 -7.17 3.86 -7.10
CA LEU A 101 -5.80 3.37 -7.25
C LEU A 101 -5.49 2.22 -6.29
N ASN A 102 -5.87 2.34 -5.01
CA ASN A 102 -5.66 1.27 -4.03
C ASN A 102 -6.38 -0.02 -4.41
N SER A 103 -7.63 0.08 -4.89
CA SER A 103 -8.42 -1.09 -5.33
C SER A 103 -7.75 -1.82 -6.49
N ARG A 104 -7.08 -1.10 -7.39
CA ARG A 104 -6.40 -1.66 -8.56
C ARG A 104 -5.10 -2.36 -8.22
N ILE A 105 -4.34 -1.86 -7.23
CA ILE A 105 -2.95 -2.29 -7.03
C ILE A 105 -2.70 -3.14 -5.80
N SER A 106 -3.46 -2.92 -4.72
CA SER A 106 -3.21 -3.57 -3.44
C SER A 106 -3.41 -5.09 -3.54
N GLY A 107 -2.57 -5.86 -2.84
CA GLY A 107 -2.64 -7.32 -2.85
C GLY A 107 -2.10 -7.99 -4.12
N LYS A 108 -1.62 -7.25 -5.13
CA LYS A 108 -0.91 -7.86 -6.28
C LYS A 108 0.39 -8.53 -5.80
N PRO A 109 0.68 -9.79 -6.20
CA PRO A 109 1.92 -10.46 -5.84
C PRO A 109 3.11 -9.81 -6.55
N VAL A 110 4.22 -9.62 -5.85
CA VAL A 110 5.41 -8.96 -6.39
C VAL A 110 6.68 -9.68 -5.91
N PRO A 111 7.87 -9.46 -6.52
CA PRO A 111 9.10 -10.15 -6.12
C PRO A 111 9.52 -9.92 -4.66
N PHE A 112 9.21 -8.74 -4.12
CA PHE A 112 9.36 -8.37 -2.72
C PHE A 112 8.32 -7.32 -2.32
N THR A 113 8.09 -7.13 -1.02
CA THR A 113 7.13 -6.15 -0.48
C THR A 113 7.26 -4.79 -1.16
N LEU A 114 6.17 -4.30 -1.77
CA LEU A 114 6.11 -3.02 -2.46
C LEU A 114 5.18 -2.06 -1.71
N LYS A 115 5.69 -0.90 -1.30
CA LYS A 115 4.92 0.14 -0.59
C LYS A 115 4.59 1.28 -1.54
N ALA A 116 3.30 1.51 -1.76
CA ALA A 116 2.81 2.68 -2.47
C ALA A 116 2.29 3.71 -1.46
N ALA A 117 2.50 5.00 -1.77
CA ALA A 117 2.02 6.11 -0.97
C ALA A 117 1.39 7.20 -1.83
N TYR A 118 0.33 7.82 -1.32
CA TYR A 118 -0.41 8.88 -1.98
C TYR A 118 -0.61 10.07 -1.05
N THR A 119 -0.46 11.28 -1.58
CA THR A 119 -0.82 12.52 -0.88
C THR A 119 -1.75 13.35 -1.74
N GLY A 120 -2.79 13.90 -1.12
CA GLY A 120 -3.79 14.73 -1.80
C GLY A 120 -3.37 16.18 -2.02
N CYS A 121 -2.21 16.58 -1.50
CA CYS A 121 -1.64 17.90 -1.72
C CYS A 121 -0.10 17.88 -1.60
N PRO A 122 0.59 18.95 -2.04
CA PRO A 122 2.06 19.03 -2.07
C PRO A 122 2.75 19.02 -0.70
N VAL A 123 2.00 19.12 0.41
CA VAL A 123 2.57 19.05 1.77
C VAL A 123 3.22 17.68 2.04
N GLY A 124 2.73 16.62 1.40
CA GLY A 124 3.41 15.32 1.45
C GLY A 124 3.25 14.54 2.77
N CYS A 125 2.20 14.77 3.56
CA CYS A 125 1.94 13.99 4.80
C CYS A 125 1.82 12.47 4.54
N GLY A 126 1.44 12.09 3.31
CA GLY A 126 1.44 10.71 2.84
C GLY A 126 2.83 10.09 2.66
N GLU A 127 3.91 10.87 2.84
CA GLU A 127 5.32 10.45 2.67
C GLU A 127 5.60 9.80 1.29
N PRO A 128 5.13 10.39 0.17
CA PRO A 128 5.25 9.76 -1.15
C PRO A 128 6.70 9.51 -1.56
N LEU A 129 7.61 10.44 -1.23
CA LEU A 129 9.00 10.40 -1.69
C LEU A 129 9.87 9.34 -1.01
N ILE A 130 9.45 8.72 0.09
CA ILE A 130 10.26 7.70 0.78
C ILE A 130 9.66 6.29 0.68
N ASN A 131 8.64 6.14 -0.15
CA ASN A 131 8.01 4.87 -0.49
C ASN A 131 8.42 4.43 -1.89
N ASP A 132 8.23 3.13 -2.18
CA ASP A 132 8.69 2.53 -3.43
C ASP A 132 8.01 3.18 -4.64
N ILE A 133 6.71 3.46 -4.53
CA ILE A 133 5.92 4.25 -5.47
C ILE A 133 5.27 5.41 -4.71
N GLY A 134 5.50 6.64 -5.14
CA GLY A 134 4.96 7.85 -4.54
C GLY A 134 4.04 8.59 -5.50
N ILE A 135 2.86 8.99 -5.04
CA ILE A 135 1.91 9.80 -5.81
C ILE A 135 1.66 11.10 -5.05
N MET A 136 1.78 12.22 -5.75
CA MET A 136 1.47 13.54 -5.21
C MET A 136 0.48 14.25 -6.11
N LYS A 137 -0.67 14.62 -5.53
CA LYS A 137 -1.62 15.49 -6.23
C LYS A 137 -1.13 16.93 -6.23
N MET A 138 -1.08 17.50 -7.42
CA MET A 138 -0.63 18.85 -7.73
C MET A 138 -1.79 19.60 -8.39
N GLN A 139 -2.48 20.48 -7.64
CA GLN A 139 -3.65 21.21 -8.14
C GLN A 139 -4.66 20.29 -8.88
N ASP A 140 -4.63 20.23 -10.21
CA ASP A 140 -5.51 19.48 -11.09
C ASP A 140 -4.92 18.17 -11.66
N HIS A 141 -3.66 17.85 -11.35
CA HIS A 141 -2.94 16.69 -11.89
C HIS A 141 -2.17 15.89 -10.82
N TYR A 142 -1.47 14.84 -11.26
CA TYR A 142 -0.70 13.95 -10.40
C TYR A 142 0.74 13.78 -10.89
N ASP A 143 1.66 13.81 -9.93
CA ASP A 143 3.06 13.47 -10.12
C ASP A 143 3.35 12.10 -9.52
N LEU A 144 4.05 11.27 -10.31
CA LEU A 144 4.41 9.90 -9.99
C LEU A 144 5.92 9.80 -9.77
N TYR A 145 6.31 9.31 -8.59
CA TYR A 145 7.69 9.10 -8.16
C TYR A 145 7.95 7.61 -7.95
N ILE A 146 9.19 7.17 -8.19
CA ILE A 146 9.61 5.78 -7.98
C ILE A 146 10.95 5.67 -7.25
N GLY A 147 11.16 4.53 -6.61
CA GLY A 147 12.46 4.15 -6.06
C GLY A 147 12.77 4.78 -4.71
N GLY A 148 11.81 5.38 -4.02
CA GLY A 148 12.02 5.92 -2.68
C GLY A 148 12.31 4.83 -1.65
N LYS A 149 13.16 5.15 -0.66
CA LYS A 149 13.60 4.23 0.38
C LYS A 149 13.75 4.92 1.73
N SER A 150 12.88 4.57 2.67
CA SER A 150 12.80 5.20 4.00
C SER A 150 13.74 4.64 5.08
N LYS A 151 14.46 3.54 4.83
CA LYS A 151 15.23 2.83 5.86
C LYS A 151 16.60 2.40 5.35
N GLY A 152 17.60 2.40 6.22
CA GLY A 152 18.98 2.00 5.91
C GLY A 152 19.92 3.20 5.81
N ARG A 153 21.23 2.92 5.74
CA ARG A 153 22.26 3.98 5.53
C ARG A 153 22.20 4.60 4.14
N ASP A 154 21.61 3.86 3.20
CA ASP A 154 21.33 4.21 1.81
C ASP A 154 19.85 4.57 1.64
N ALA A 155 19.27 5.28 2.62
CA ALA A 155 17.94 5.88 2.46
C ALA A 155 18.00 6.97 1.40
N GLU A 156 17.01 7.01 0.52
CA GLU A 156 17.00 7.88 -0.65
C GLU A 156 15.58 8.30 -1.01
N ALA A 157 15.42 9.54 -1.47
CA ALA A 157 14.15 10.02 -1.98
C ALA A 157 13.84 9.42 -3.36
N GLY A 158 12.57 9.21 -3.65
CA GLY A 158 12.09 8.75 -4.93
C GLY A 158 12.33 9.80 -6.02
N THR A 159 12.57 9.32 -7.23
CA THR A 159 12.80 10.17 -8.40
C THR A 159 11.49 10.36 -9.16
N LEU A 160 11.26 11.56 -9.68
CA LEU A 160 10.11 11.87 -10.54
C LEU A 160 10.15 11.00 -11.82
N LEU A 161 9.14 10.17 -12.00
CA LEU A 161 8.97 9.34 -13.19
C LEU A 161 8.15 10.11 -14.23
N LEU A 162 6.91 10.45 -13.89
CA LEU A 162 5.98 11.17 -14.74
C LEU A 162 5.34 12.31 -13.94
N ASN A 163 4.96 13.37 -14.63
CA ASN A 163 4.24 14.49 -14.04
C ASN A 163 3.00 14.83 -14.87
N LYS A 164 2.13 15.67 -14.31
CA LYS A 164 0.94 16.18 -15.00
C LYS A 164 -0.01 15.10 -15.51
N LEU A 165 -0.09 13.99 -14.79
CA LEU A 165 -0.98 12.89 -15.15
C LEU A 165 -2.43 13.23 -14.77
N THR A 166 -3.35 12.84 -15.63
CA THR A 166 -4.78 12.67 -15.29
C THR A 166 -4.96 11.41 -14.42
N PRO A 167 -6.13 11.22 -13.76
CA PRO A 167 -6.40 10.01 -12.99
C PRO A 167 -6.21 8.71 -13.76
N ASP A 168 -6.71 8.62 -15.00
CA ASP A 168 -6.62 7.40 -15.81
C ASP A 168 -5.19 7.08 -16.24
N GLU A 169 -4.43 8.11 -16.62
CA GLU A 169 -3.00 7.96 -16.93
C GLU A 169 -2.21 7.55 -15.69
N LEU A 170 -2.54 8.08 -14.52
CA LEU A 170 -1.94 7.70 -13.24
C LEU A 170 -2.17 6.22 -12.95
N TYR A 171 -3.42 5.73 -13.04
CA TYR A 171 -3.73 4.32 -12.79
C TYR A 171 -2.94 3.42 -13.74
N SER A 172 -3.02 3.71 -15.04
CA SER A 172 -2.32 2.97 -16.09
C SER A 172 -0.80 2.95 -15.86
N ALA A 173 -0.19 4.10 -15.54
CA ALA A 173 1.23 4.20 -15.27
C ALA A 173 1.66 3.36 -14.05
N VAL A 174 0.94 3.46 -12.93
CA VAL A 174 1.28 2.70 -11.72
C VAL A 174 1.13 1.20 -11.95
N GLU A 175 0.07 0.76 -12.64
CA GLU A 175 -0.12 -0.65 -12.99
C GLU A 175 1.01 -1.18 -13.88
N LYS A 176 1.39 -0.43 -14.92
CA LYS A 176 2.51 -0.80 -15.79
C LYS A 176 3.84 -0.86 -15.02
N VAL A 177 4.10 0.06 -14.08
CA VAL A 177 5.30 0.01 -13.23
C VAL A 177 5.33 -1.28 -12.39
N ILE A 178 4.19 -1.66 -11.81
CA ILE A 178 4.06 -2.90 -11.03
C ILE A 178 4.28 -4.13 -11.94
N ASP A 179 3.68 -4.16 -13.12
CA ASP A 179 3.84 -5.25 -14.09
C ASP A 179 5.30 -5.40 -14.54
N ILE A 180 5.99 -4.29 -14.79
CA ILE A 180 7.42 -4.27 -15.12
C ILE A 180 8.24 -4.88 -13.97
N TYR A 181 7.92 -4.53 -12.72
CA TYR A 181 8.58 -5.10 -11.56
C TYR A 181 8.27 -6.59 -11.38
N GLN A 182 7.03 -7.02 -11.59
CA GLN A 182 6.66 -8.43 -11.56
C GLN A 182 7.44 -9.26 -12.60
N LYS A 183 7.59 -8.75 -13.82
CA LYS A 183 8.25 -9.45 -14.93
C LYS A 183 9.77 -9.46 -14.81
N ASN A 184 10.37 -8.38 -14.33
CA ASN A 184 11.83 -8.16 -14.41
C ASN A 184 12.54 -8.17 -13.05
N GLY A 185 11.79 -8.18 -11.94
CA GLY A 185 12.34 -8.20 -10.60
C GLY A 185 12.83 -9.57 -10.17
N ARG A 186 13.95 -9.61 -9.45
CA ARG A 186 14.53 -10.85 -8.92
C ARG A 186 13.86 -11.24 -7.60
N LYS A 187 13.87 -12.52 -7.27
CA LYS A 187 13.33 -13.02 -5.99
C LYS A 187 13.95 -12.26 -4.82
N ARG A 188 13.09 -11.67 -3.96
CA ARG A 188 13.48 -10.85 -2.79
C ARG A 188 14.30 -9.59 -3.11
N GLU A 189 14.24 -9.10 -4.33
CA GLU A 189 14.81 -7.80 -4.70
C GLU A 189 13.82 -6.67 -4.38
N GLY A 190 14.15 -5.80 -3.43
CA GLY A 190 13.31 -4.63 -3.13
C GLY A 190 13.26 -3.63 -4.31
N PHE A 191 12.15 -2.90 -4.43
CA PHE A 191 11.87 -2.08 -5.61
C PHE A 191 12.91 -0.99 -5.86
N HIS A 192 13.42 -0.32 -4.83
CA HIS A 192 14.55 0.62 -4.99
C HIS A 192 15.78 -0.02 -5.68
N LYS A 193 16.17 -1.24 -5.28
CA LYS A 193 17.29 -1.96 -5.91
C LYS A 193 16.96 -2.35 -7.35
N PHE A 194 15.71 -2.72 -7.61
CA PHE A 194 15.22 -3.01 -8.95
C PHE A 194 15.34 -1.78 -9.86
N VAL A 195 14.86 -0.61 -9.42
CA VAL A 195 14.94 0.66 -10.16
C VAL A 195 16.40 1.01 -10.46
N ASN A 196 17.30 0.92 -9.48
CA ASN A 196 18.73 1.20 -9.69
C ASN A 196 19.40 0.25 -10.69
N ARG A 197 18.93 -0.99 -10.78
CA ARG A 197 19.48 -2.00 -11.70
C ARG A 197 18.93 -1.87 -13.12
N ILE A 198 17.63 -1.67 -13.26
CA ILE A 198 16.95 -1.64 -14.56
C ILE A 198 17.06 -0.28 -15.24
N GLY A 199 17.22 0.79 -14.46
CA GLY A 199 17.26 2.17 -14.94
C GLY A 199 15.87 2.79 -15.06
N ARG A 200 15.77 4.07 -14.71
CA ARG A 200 14.53 4.84 -14.84
C ARG A 200 14.10 4.97 -16.30
N GLU A 201 15.06 5.11 -17.20
CA GLU A 201 14.87 5.26 -18.64
C GLU A 201 14.16 4.03 -19.22
N PHE A 202 14.58 2.83 -18.83
CA PHE A 202 13.92 1.59 -19.24
C PHE A 202 12.45 1.55 -18.79
N ILE A 203 12.18 1.96 -17.55
CA ILE A 203 10.81 2.01 -17.02
C ILE A 203 9.99 3.02 -17.84
N LEU A 204 10.52 4.23 -18.09
CA LEU A 204 9.87 5.27 -18.88
C LEU A 204 9.48 4.82 -20.29
N GLU A 205 10.39 4.12 -20.98
CA GLU A 205 10.14 3.63 -22.34
C GLU A 205 9.02 2.58 -22.39
N ASN A 206 8.86 1.80 -21.32
CA ASN A 206 7.92 0.68 -21.25
C ASN A 206 6.58 1.03 -20.56
N ILE A 207 6.43 2.23 -20.00
CA ILE A 207 5.17 2.69 -19.41
C ILE A 207 4.35 3.59 -20.34
N LYS A 208 4.92 4.08 -21.45
CA LYS A 208 4.31 5.11 -22.32
C LYS A 208 2.80 4.90 -22.45
N VAL A 209 2.08 5.87 -21.89
CA VAL A 209 0.62 5.95 -21.85
C VAL A 209 0.14 6.46 -23.20
#